data_AF-A0A497C9T2-F1
#
_entry.id   AF-A0A497C9T2-F1
#
_cell.length_a   1.000
_cell.length_b   1.000
_cell.length_c   1.000
_cell.angle_alpha   90.00
_cell.angle_beta   90.00
_cell.angle_gamma   90.00
#
_symmetry.space_group_name_H-M   'P 1'
#
loop_
_entity.id
_entity.type
_entity.pdbx_description
1 polymer ?
#
loop_
_entity_poly.entity_id
_entity_poly.type
_entity_poly.pdbx_seq_one_letter_code
_entity_poly.pdbx_strand_id
1 'polypeptide(L)' 'VHWALGHPGIFLNTAGDIHLLPKVLDAASRFQSAPTEEAMAEMATKLEMAPLFI' A
#
# COMPACT_ATOMS: atom_id res chain seq x y z
N VAL A 1 -0.19 -0.63 2.19
CA VAL A 1 -0.58 0.59 2.94
C VAL A 1 0.54 1.63 3.02
N HIS A 2 1.79 1.25 3.30
CA HIS A 2 2.92 2.20 3.45
C HIS A 2 3.17 3.07 2.23
N TRP A 3 3.01 2.53 1.01
CA TRP A 3 3.08 3.35 -0.21
C TRP A 3 2.09 4.52 -0.15
N ALA A 4 0.79 4.25 0.06
CA ALA A 4 -0.22 5.31 0.14
C ALA A 4 0.04 6.32 1.28
N LEU A 5 0.47 5.85 2.45
CA LEU A 5 0.76 6.71 3.61
C LEU A 5 1.98 7.64 3.39
N GLY A 6 2.90 7.26 2.51
CA GLY A 6 4.09 8.05 2.19
C GLY A 6 3.93 9.03 1.03
N HIS A 7 2.78 9.05 0.35
CA HIS A 7 2.53 9.90 -0.82
C HIS A 7 1.53 11.01 -0.51
N PRO A 8 1.97 12.28 -0.43
CA PRO A 8 1.08 13.42 -0.20
C PRO A 8 -0.04 13.49 -1.24
N GLY A 9 -1.25 13.82 -0.80
CA GLY A 9 -2.42 13.93 -1.68
C GLY A 9 -3.14 12.61 -1.97
N ILE A 10 -2.65 11.48 -1.45
CA ILE A 10 -3.34 10.18 -1.52
C ILE A 10 -4.05 9.90 -0.19
N PHE A 11 -5.30 9.45 -0.26
CA PHE A 11 -6.06 8.98 0.90
C PHE A 11 -6.18 7.46 0.89
N LEU A 12 -5.84 6.82 2.01
CA LEU A 12 -6.06 5.39 2.20
C LEU A 12 -7.47 5.16 2.75
N ASN A 13 -8.36 4.62 1.91
CA ASN A 13 -9.70 4.23 2.34
C ASN A 13 -9.65 3.13 3.42
N THR A 14 -10.66 3.13 4.30
CA THR A 14 -10.80 2.10 5.34
C THR A 14 -11.27 0.76 4.76
N ALA A 15 -10.89 -0.35 5.41
CA ALA A 15 -11.43 -1.67 5.12
C ALA A 15 -12.68 -1.92 5.97
N GLY A 16 -13.81 -2.28 5.34
CA GLY A 16 -15.04 -2.64 6.04
C GLY A 16 -15.08 -4.08 6.57
N ASP A 17 -14.15 -4.94 6.11
CA ASP A 17 -14.07 -6.33 6.53
C ASP A 17 -13.37 -6.46 7.90
N ILE A 18 -14.01 -7.19 8.82
CA ILE A 18 -13.57 -7.32 10.22
C ILE A 18 -12.27 -8.11 10.39
N HIS A 19 -11.88 -8.93 9.42
CA HIS A 19 -10.64 -9.69 9.45
C HIS A 19 -9.50 -8.98 8.71
N LEU A 20 -9.82 -8.11 7.76
CA LEU A 20 -8.87 -7.29 7.02
C LEU A 20 -8.51 -6.00 7.78
N LEU A 21 -9.48 -5.33 8.40
CA LEU A 21 -9.24 -4.06 9.08
C LEU A 21 -8.12 -4.15 10.12
N PRO A 22 -8.02 -5.18 10.99
CA PRO A 22 -6.90 -5.32 11.92
C PRO A 22 -5.54 -5.39 11.22
N LYS A 23 -5.44 -6.05 10.06
CA LYS A 23 -4.19 -6.15 9.28
C LYS A 23 -3.79 -4.82 8.67
N VAL A 24 -4.77 -4.03 8.21
CA VAL A 24 -4.55 -2.68 7.67
C VAL A 24 -4.05 -1.74 8.77
N LEU A 25 -4.69 -1.76 9.95
CA LEU A 25 -4.30 -0.95 11.10
C LEU A 25 -2.93 -1.34 11.65
N ASP A 26 -2.66 -2.64 11.78
CA ASP A 26 -1.36 -3.19 12.19
C ASP A 26 -0.25 -2.73 11.25
N ALA A 27 -0.43 -2.88 9.94
CA ALA A 27 0.55 -2.38 8.98
C ALA A 27 0.72 -0.86 9.05
N ALA A 28 -0.37 -0.08 9.16
CA ALA A 28 -0.29 1.39 9.29
C ALA A 28 0.46 1.83 10.56
N SER A 29 0.26 1.15 11.69
CA SER A 29 0.95 1.47 12.95
C SER A 29 2.47 1.26 12.89
N ARG A 30 2.95 0.41 11.98
CA ARG A 30 4.38 0.17 11.73
C ARG A 30 4.98 1.05 10.63
N PHE A 31 4.24 2.05 10.15
CA PHE A 31 4.75 2.93 9.11
C PHE A 31 5.95 3.75 9.60
N GLN A 32 7.06 3.70 8.85
CA GLN A 32 8.27 4.50 9.10
C GLN A 32 8.58 5.40 7.91
N SER A 33 8.45 4.87 6.69
CA SER A 33 8.62 5.59 5.44
C SER A 33 7.87 4.88 4.31
N ALA A 34 7.71 5.55 3.18
CA ALA A 34 7.31 4.90 1.95
C ALA A 34 8.36 3.83 1.54
N PRO A 35 7.96 2.75 0.85
CA PRO A 35 8.91 1.92 0.11
C PRO A 35 9.59 2.76 -0.97
N THR A 36 10.83 2.40 -1.33
CA THR A 36 11.53 3.06 -2.44
C THR A 36 10.89 2.72 -3.78
N GLU A 37 11.17 3.52 -4.80
CA GLU A 37 10.66 3.27 -6.16
C GLU A 37 11.16 1.93 -6.70
N GLU A 38 12.41 1.57 -6.42
CA GLU A 38 13.00 0.30 -6.82
C GLU A 38 12.27 -0.88 -6.16
N ALA A 39 11.99 -0.80 -4.86
CA ALA A 39 11.24 -1.83 -4.14
C ALA A 39 9.81 -1.99 -4.69
N MET A 40 9.18 -0.88 -5.09
CA MET A 40 7.86 -0.90 -5.73
C MET A 40 7.93 -1.52 -7.13
N ALA A 41 8.95 -1.21 -7.93
CA ALA A 41 9.15 -1.79 -9.26
C ALA A 41 9.44 -3.30 -9.22
N GLU A 42 10.26 -3.75 -8.27
CA GLU A 42 10.50 -5.18 -8.03
C GLU A 42 9.22 -5.91 -7.63
N MET A 43 8.43 -5.32 -6.72
CA MET A 43 7.14 -5.88 -6.31
C MET A 43 6.16 -5.96 -7.48
N ALA A 44 6.06 -4.90 -8.30
CA ALA A 44 5.18 -4.87 -9.46
C ALA A 44 5.54 -5.95 -10.48
N THR A 45 6.84 -6.17 -10.71
CA THR A 45 7.33 -7.23 -11.59
C THR A 45 7.00 -8.61 -11.02
N LYS A 46 7.30 -8.85 -9.74
CA LYS A 46 7.07 -10.14 -9.07
C LYS A 46 5.59 -10.53 -9.01
N LEU A 47 4.70 -9.55 -8.88
CA LEU A 47 3.25 -9.75 -8.77
C LEU A 47 2.53 -9.60 -10.11
N GLU A 48 3.26 -9.45 -11.21
CA GLU A 48 2.71 -9.28 -12.56
C GLU A 48 1.62 -8.19 -12.61
N MET A 49 1.89 -7.05 -11.95
CA MET A 49 0.93 -5.95 -11.85
C MET A 49 0.70 -5.31 -13.23
N ALA A 50 -0.57 -5.06 -13.53
CA ALA A 50 -0.98 -4.36 -14.74
C ALA A 50 -1.74 -3.07 -14.38
N PRO A 51 -1.70 -2.03 -15.24
CA PRO A 51 -2.53 -0.84 -15.06
C PRO A 51 -4.02 -1.20 -15.03
N LEU A 52 -4.76 -0.59 -14.11
CA LEU A 52 -6.23 -0.74 -14.04
C LEU A 52 -6.96 0.07 -15.13
N PHE A 53 -6.32 1.13 -15.65
CA PHE A 53 -6.86 2.02 -16.67
C PHE A 53 -5.83 2.21 -17.78
N ILE A 54 -6.32 2.27 -19.03
CA ILE A 54 -5.55 2.55 -20.25
C ILE A 54 -6.06 3.83 -20.91
#